data_AF-A0A2T1DBT2-F1
#
_entry.id   AF-A0A2T1DBT2-F1
#
_cell.length_a   1.000
_cell.length_b   1.000
_cell.length_c   1.000
_cell.angle_alpha   90.00
_cell.angle_beta   90.00
_cell.angle_gamma   90.00
#
_symmetry.space_group_name_H-M   'P 1'
#
loop_
_entity.id
_entity.type
_entity.pdbx_description
1 polymer ?
#
loop_
_entity_poly.entity_id
_entity_poly.type
_entity_poly.pdbx_seq_one_letter_code
_entity_poly.pdbx_strand_id
1 'polypeptide(L)'
;ISTLKFLNNLLNAAANSVALNEPRLASSGGGFNPRGDIRSAQFIRELMKFGFEVAKVNPIVTTTGEMVISEFLNTLWRGGDDRKGQGGLNQFFEGAKSGSDRVKLLEFGDRLVDAAQLLQDSGLQTEKKDARFLSQLLNLGSSYVALNPIAAAGDQPLNFFLSTAYQLSNTRLTAQQLDSFLQSVTNPDVVLFANSDRLKTLNKITDSSLQDVKRSNEFISKTMGVALTEKAISLFNIRDYKGIKNQTNPLALVGIDRFIDIVEKVEAVYKNDTPQQIITRLRRLYYPGNSGLDLLAGIKNQQAFALLPHAPNYLQGSASDVFPPERRIDKAYLNEVDKSAYAILTAKANENGIEDNPSPYIVIPGRNEMIDIGHMLLTLDALLHPGSNAPYSDPYYNVPTIDPASWVADVSIGSVWLTLKQNGTSQEGTPINLKLSSSIPTKEEIDEYYKASAPEADILGDVDGFGLFDRFNSPDRKDQRLSTHLKEYYLQTGNDIKFSIRSRWKTFAAKFQATPIEATFDADELTAPVKQAWVDRINRLNNLFGDGGIAATIAPVLRNPNWNWTYTKAMFDRFVEYVQEQLKNERKP
;
A
#
# COMPACT_ATOMS: atom_id res chain seq x y z
N ILE A 1 40.15 -21.29 -11.47
CA ILE A 1 40.08 -21.48 -12.95
C ILE A 1 40.24 -20.11 -13.59
N SER A 2 41.06 -19.97 -14.63
CA SER A 2 41.26 -18.65 -15.27
C SER A 2 40.01 -18.26 -16.06
N THR A 3 39.67 -16.96 -16.07
CA THR A 3 38.60 -16.39 -16.91
C THR A 3 38.64 -16.91 -18.36
N LEU A 4 39.84 -17.07 -18.92
CA LEU A 4 40.05 -17.63 -20.25
C LEU A 4 39.52 -19.06 -20.41
N LYS A 5 39.70 -19.93 -19.40
CA LYS A 5 39.19 -21.30 -19.44
C LYS A 5 37.65 -21.33 -19.36
N PHE A 6 37.04 -20.47 -18.55
CA PHE A 6 35.58 -20.32 -18.52
C PHE A 6 35.03 -19.86 -19.88
N LEU A 7 35.62 -18.81 -20.46
CA LEU A 7 35.20 -18.29 -21.76
C LEU A 7 35.35 -19.32 -22.87
N ASN A 8 36.43 -20.10 -22.85
CA ASN A 8 36.63 -21.21 -23.78
C ASN A 8 35.53 -22.28 -23.62
N ASN A 9 35.18 -22.63 -22.38
CA ASN A 9 34.08 -23.57 -22.13
C ASN A 9 32.73 -23.03 -22.58
N LEU A 10 32.46 -21.74 -22.38
CA LEU A 10 31.25 -21.06 -22.84
C LEU A 10 31.13 -21.09 -24.36
N LEU A 11 32.21 -20.74 -25.07
CA LEU A 11 32.27 -20.81 -26.54
C LEU A 11 32.09 -22.24 -27.05
N ASN A 12 32.74 -23.22 -26.43
CA ASN A 12 32.61 -24.62 -26.80
C ASN A 12 31.18 -25.14 -26.58
N ALA A 13 30.56 -24.79 -25.46
CA ALA A 13 29.18 -25.17 -25.19
C ALA A 13 28.21 -24.49 -26.17
N ALA A 14 28.47 -23.23 -26.56
CA ALA A 14 27.68 -22.53 -27.56
C ALA A 14 27.87 -23.10 -28.98
N ALA A 15 29.10 -23.45 -29.36
CA ALA A 15 29.42 -24.09 -30.63
C ALA A 15 28.79 -25.47 -30.80
N ASN A 16 28.47 -26.14 -29.70
CA ASN A 16 27.80 -27.44 -29.70
C ASN A 16 26.32 -27.37 -29.32
N SER A 17 25.78 -26.16 -29.08
CA SER A 17 24.37 -25.96 -28.75
C SER A 17 23.52 -26.09 -30.01
N VAL A 18 22.55 -27.02 -29.99
CA VAL A 18 21.58 -27.18 -31.08
C VAL A 18 20.80 -25.87 -31.29
N ALA A 19 20.36 -25.24 -30.20
CA ALA A 19 19.58 -24.02 -30.25
C ALA A 19 20.32 -22.87 -30.96
N LEU A 20 21.65 -22.81 -30.88
CA LEU A 20 22.50 -21.76 -31.47
C LEU A 20 23.05 -22.11 -32.87
N ASN A 21 22.96 -23.38 -33.28
CA ASN A 21 23.44 -23.85 -34.57
C ASN A 21 22.32 -24.06 -35.61
N GLU A 22 21.06 -24.22 -35.18
CA GLU A 22 19.94 -24.46 -36.12
C GLU A 22 19.62 -23.22 -36.99
N PRO A 23 19.46 -23.39 -38.32
CA PRO A 23 18.92 -22.36 -39.20
C PRO A 23 17.44 -22.14 -38.90
N ARG A 24 17.01 -20.91 -38.59
CA ARG A 24 15.59 -20.59 -38.37
C ARG A 24 15.17 -19.32 -39.14
N LEU A 25 13.94 -19.33 -39.65
CA LEU A 25 13.33 -18.23 -40.39
C LEU A 25 13.19 -16.98 -39.50
N ALA A 26 13.73 -15.85 -39.93
CA ALA A 26 13.50 -14.57 -39.27
C ALA A 26 12.05 -14.12 -39.51
N SER A 27 11.28 -13.95 -38.44
CA SER A 27 9.88 -13.52 -38.48
C SER A 27 9.69 -12.02 -38.71
N SER A 28 10.76 -11.24 -38.89
CA SER A 28 10.69 -9.78 -39.07
C SER A 28 11.83 -9.23 -39.93
N GLY A 29 11.80 -9.48 -41.24
CA GLY A 29 12.47 -8.66 -42.26
C GLY A 29 14.00 -8.56 -42.25
N GLY A 30 14.71 -9.08 -41.24
CA GLY A 30 16.15 -9.22 -41.22
C GLY A 30 16.54 -10.57 -41.84
N GLY A 31 17.38 -10.54 -42.87
CA GLY A 31 17.67 -11.70 -43.73
C GLY A 31 17.95 -13.03 -43.01
N PHE A 32 17.60 -14.11 -43.72
CA PHE A 32 17.93 -15.50 -43.41
C PHE A 32 19.42 -15.64 -43.07
N ASN A 33 19.77 -16.05 -41.85
CA ASN A 33 21.13 -16.50 -41.54
C ASN A 33 21.14 -18.04 -41.53
N PRO A 34 21.48 -18.70 -42.66
CA PRO A 34 21.40 -20.16 -42.81
C PRO A 34 22.39 -20.95 -41.93
N ARG A 35 23.16 -20.30 -41.06
CA ARG A 35 24.33 -20.90 -40.39
C ARG A 35 24.32 -20.84 -38.87
N GLY A 36 23.20 -20.44 -38.24
CA GLY A 36 23.06 -20.33 -36.78
C GLY A 36 23.70 -19.07 -36.18
N ASP A 37 23.26 -18.72 -34.97
CA ASP A 37 23.69 -17.53 -34.23
C ASP A 37 25.20 -17.55 -33.90
N ILE A 38 25.77 -18.74 -33.69
CA ILE A 38 27.20 -18.89 -33.33
C ILE A 38 28.17 -18.44 -34.43
N ARG A 39 27.70 -18.20 -35.66
CA ARG A 39 28.52 -17.63 -36.73
C ARG A 39 28.33 -16.12 -36.92
N SER A 40 27.44 -15.50 -36.13
CA SER A 40 27.27 -14.05 -36.11
C SER A 40 28.35 -13.41 -35.25
N ALA A 41 29.14 -12.51 -35.84
CA ALA A 41 30.15 -11.74 -35.11
C ALA A 41 29.53 -10.91 -33.97
N GLN A 42 28.31 -10.39 -34.17
CA GLN A 42 27.56 -9.70 -33.12
C GLN A 42 27.22 -10.65 -31.97
N PHE A 43 26.65 -11.83 -32.28
CA PHE A 43 26.28 -12.78 -31.24
C PHE A 43 27.49 -13.29 -30.46
N ILE A 44 28.59 -13.66 -31.14
CA ILE A 44 29.83 -14.09 -30.47
C ILE A 44 30.35 -12.97 -29.56
N ARG A 45 30.34 -11.72 -30.03
CA ARG A 45 30.78 -10.58 -29.22
C ARG A 45 29.94 -10.42 -27.95
N GLU A 46 28.62 -10.44 -28.06
CA GLU A 46 27.74 -10.30 -26.88
C GLU A 46 27.82 -11.54 -25.98
N LEU A 47 27.98 -12.75 -26.53
CA LEU A 47 28.19 -13.97 -25.76
C LEU A 47 29.50 -13.91 -24.96
N MET A 48 30.57 -13.40 -25.57
CA MET A 48 31.85 -13.21 -24.91
C MET A 48 31.77 -12.13 -23.85
N LYS A 49 31.11 -11.01 -24.13
CA LYS A 49 30.88 -9.94 -23.16
C LYS A 49 30.12 -10.45 -21.94
N PHE A 50 29.02 -11.18 -22.15
CA PHE A 50 28.29 -11.86 -21.10
C PHE A 50 29.17 -12.81 -20.29
N GLY A 51 29.98 -13.61 -20.98
CA GLY A 51 30.95 -14.48 -20.33
C GLY A 51 31.96 -13.71 -19.47
N PHE A 52 32.41 -12.54 -19.92
CA PHE A 52 33.29 -11.67 -19.15
C PHE A 52 32.60 -11.12 -17.90
N GLU A 53 31.36 -10.64 -18.00
CA GLU A 53 30.63 -10.10 -16.84
C GLU A 53 30.40 -11.18 -15.77
N VAL A 54 29.97 -12.37 -16.18
CA VAL A 54 29.87 -13.52 -15.27
C VAL A 54 31.24 -13.84 -14.65
N ALA A 55 32.30 -13.80 -15.44
CA ALA A 55 33.63 -14.13 -14.96
C ALA A 55 34.23 -13.10 -13.99
N LYS A 56 33.87 -11.83 -14.10
CA LYS A 56 34.29 -10.77 -13.16
C LYS A 56 33.79 -11.02 -11.73
N VAL A 57 32.65 -11.71 -11.57
CA VAL A 57 32.13 -12.10 -10.26
C VAL A 57 33.09 -13.04 -9.52
N ASN A 58 33.96 -13.73 -10.26
CA ASN A 58 34.82 -14.81 -9.79
C ASN A 58 34.03 -15.85 -8.95
N PRO A 59 33.09 -16.58 -9.59
CA PRO A 59 32.19 -17.45 -8.85
C PRO A 59 32.91 -18.55 -8.07
N ILE A 60 32.43 -18.77 -6.85
CA ILE A 60 32.79 -19.90 -6.00
C ILE A 60 31.92 -21.07 -6.43
N VAL A 61 32.55 -22.21 -6.69
CA VAL A 61 31.80 -23.41 -7.09
C VAL A 61 31.55 -24.27 -5.86
N THR A 62 30.30 -24.31 -5.41
CA THR A 62 29.83 -25.16 -4.32
C THR A 62 29.46 -26.54 -4.90
N THR A 63 29.88 -27.64 -4.27
CA THR A 63 29.60 -29.02 -4.72
C THR A 63 28.77 -29.69 -3.65
N THR A 64 27.58 -30.19 -4.00
CA THR A 64 27.11 -31.56 -3.74
C THR A 64 25.76 -31.75 -4.42
N GLY A 65 25.68 -32.65 -5.41
CA GLY A 65 24.43 -33.08 -6.04
C GLY A 65 24.30 -32.67 -7.51
N GLU A 66 24.97 -33.38 -8.41
CA GLU A 66 24.80 -33.23 -9.85
C GLU A 66 23.40 -33.70 -10.32
N MET A 67 22.36 -32.89 -10.16
CA MET A 67 21.03 -33.27 -10.65
C MET A 67 20.34 -32.30 -11.60
N VAL A 68 20.82 -31.07 -11.83
CA VAL A 68 19.99 -30.09 -12.58
C VAL A 68 20.77 -29.27 -13.62
N ILE A 69 20.21 -29.17 -14.82
CA ILE A 69 20.62 -28.30 -15.94
C ILE A 69 20.72 -26.82 -15.51
N SER A 70 20.08 -26.46 -14.39
CA SER A 70 20.03 -25.12 -13.82
C SER A 70 21.32 -24.64 -13.16
N GLU A 71 22.39 -25.45 -13.12
CA GLU A 71 23.72 -25.07 -12.58
C GLU A 71 24.80 -24.99 -13.68
N PHE A 72 24.42 -24.54 -14.87
CA PHE A 72 25.31 -24.57 -16.03
C PHE A 72 26.57 -23.72 -15.84
N LEU A 73 26.53 -22.63 -15.07
CA LEU A 73 27.73 -21.86 -14.74
C LEU A 73 28.70 -22.66 -13.88
N ASN A 74 28.23 -23.51 -12.96
CA ASN A 74 29.10 -24.41 -12.20
C ASN A 74 29.87 -25.35 -13.14
N THR A 75 29.20 -25.87 -14.17
CA THR A 75 29.80 -26.77 -15.17
C THR A 75 30.82 -26.03 -16.03
N LEU A 76 30.46 -24.85 -16.56
CA LEU A 76 31.34 -24.03 -17.38
C LEU A 76 32.56 -23.55 -16.58
N TRP A 77 32.37 -23.24 -15.28
CA TRP A 77 33.44 -22.76 -14.42
C TRP A 77 34.40 -23.87 -14.01
N ARG A 78 33.92 -25.04 -13.55
CA ARG A 78 34.78 -26.19 -13.17
C ARG A 78 35.49 -26.81 -14.38
N GLY A 79 34.83 -26.82 -15.53
CA GLY A 79 35.09 -27.81 -16.57
C GLY A 79 34.55 -29.17 -16.14
N GLY A 80 33.97 -29.92 -17.07
CA GLY A 80 33.23 -31.14 -16.75
C GLY A 80 32.49 -31.67 -17.97
N ASP A 81 31.31 -32.27 -17.77
CA ASP A 81 30.49 -32.78 -18.87
C ASP A 81 29.98 -31.64 -19.77
N ASP A 82 30.62 -31.49 -20.94
CA ASP A 82 30.27 -30.48 -21.93
C ASP A 82 28.79 -30.53 -22.32
N ARG A 83 28.13 -31.69 -22.23
CA ARG A 83 26.70 -31.83 -22.53
C ARG A 83 25.82 -31.11 -21.51
N LYS A 84 26.24 -31.03 -20.24
CA LYS A 84 25.52 -30.28 -19.20
C LYS A 84 25.68 -28.77 -19.41
N GLY A 85 26.88 -28.31 -19.82
CA GLY A 85 27.10 -26.91 -20.21
C GLY A 85 26.28 -26.51 -21.44
N GLN A 86 26.23 -27.39 -22.45
CA GLN A 86 25.40 -27.22 -23.65
C GLN A 86 23.91 -27.21 -23.30
N GLY A 87 23.44 -28.18 -22.51
CA GLY A 87 22.05 -28.29 -22.07
C GLY A 87 21.61 -27.04 -21.30
N GLY A 88 22.48 -26.51 -20.44
CA GLY A 88 22.26 -25.27 -19.71
C GLY A 88 22.12 -24.05 -20.61
N LEU A 89 23.01 -23.90 -21.59
CA LEU A 89 22.87 -22.84 -22.59
C LEU A 89 21.62 -23.00 -23.45
N ASN A 90 21.27 -24.23 -23.84
CA ASN A 90 20.02 -24.49 -24.56
C ASN A 90 18.81 -24.05 -23.75
N GLN A 91 18.79 -24.37 -22.44
CA GLN A 91 17.72 -23.95 -21.53
C GLN A 91 17.71 -22.42 -21.38
N PHE A 92 18.86 -21.78 -21.21
CA PHE A 92 18.95 -20.33 -21.12
C PHE A 92 18.36 -19.65 -22.35
N PHE A 93 18.50 -20.22 -23.55
CA PHE A 93 17.92 -19.65 -24.77
C PHE A 93 16.57 -20.24 -25.20
N GLU A 94 15.95 -21.13 -24.43
CA GLU A 94 14.74 -21.88 -24.85
C GLU A 94 13.58 -20.96 -25.26
N GLY A 95 13.45 -19.80 -24.61
CA GLY A 95 12.41 -18.81 -24.89
C GLY A 95 12.71 -17.77 -25.97
N ALA A 96 13.95 -17.69 -26.45
CA ALA A 96 14.39 -16.69 -27.42
C ALA A 96 14.19 -17.22 -28.85
N LYS A 97 13.24 -16.62 -29.59
CA LYS A 97 12.78 -17.14 -30.88
C LYS A 97 13.63 -16.71 -32.08
N SER A 98 14.36 -15.62 -31.94
CA SER A 98 15.25 -15.08 -32.98
C SER A 98 16.66 -14.80 -32.45
N GLY A 99 17.63 -14.67 -33.36
CA GLY A 99 19.00 -14.25 -32.99
C GLY A 99 19.03 -12.88 -32.29
N SER A 100 18.13 -11.96 -32.67
CA SER A 100 17.97 -10.68 -31.97
C SER A 100 17.46 -10.85 -30.55
N ASP A 101 16.53 -11.78 -30.30
CA ASP A 101 16.02 -12.04 -28.95
C ASP A 101 17.12 -12.65 -28.07
N ARG A 102 17.99 -13.48 -28.63
CA ARG A 102 19.13 -14.04 -27.91
C ARG A 102 20.17 -12.99 -27.55
N VAL A 103 20.44 -12.05 -28.46
CA VAL A 103 21.30 -10.89 -28.15
C VAL A 103 20.70 -10.04 -27.03
N LYS A 104 19.41 -9.72 -27.10
CA LYS A 104 18.71 -8.99 -26.02
C LYS A 104 18.75 -9.75 -24.70
N LEU A 105 18.62 -11.08 -24.75
CA LEU A 105 18.70 -11.92 -23.56
C LEU A 105 20.11 -11.93 -22.95
N LEU A 106 21.17 -11.93 -23.76
CA LEU A 106 22.55 -11.78 -23.28
C LEU A 106 22.73 -10.41 -22.59
N GLU A 107 22.32 -9.32 -23.22
CA GLU A 107 22.37 -7.97 -22.64
C GLU A 107 21.53 -7.82 -21.37
N PHE A 108 20.42 -8.54 -21.27
CA PHE A 108 19.60 -8.60 -20.07
C PHE A 108 20.28 -9.42 -18.97
N GLY A 109 20.91 -10.54 -19.34
CA GLY A 109 21.74 -11.36 -18.46
C GLY A 109 22.89 -10.55 -17.84
N ASP A 110 23.61 -9.76 -18.66
CA ASP A 110 24.67 -8.84 -18.19
C ASP A 110 24.14 -7.95 -17.05
N ARG A 111 22.98 -7.30 -17.26
CA ARG A 111 22.38 -6.40 -16.28
C ARG A 111 21.99 -7.09 -14.98
N LEU A 112 21.52 -8.33 -15.04
CA LEU A 112 21.20 -9.11 -13.84
C LEU A 112 22.45 -9.49 -13.07
N VAL A 113 23.54 -9.86 -13.77
CA VAL A 113 24.83 -10.17 -13.14
C VAL A 113 25.42 -8.92 -12.50
N ASP A 114 25.42 -7.77 -13.18
CA ASP A 114 25.88 -6.51 -12.63
C ASP A 114 25.06 -6.09 -11.40
N ALA A 115 23.74 -6.24 -11.46
CA ALA A 115 22.86 -5.95 -10.33
C ALA A 115 23.14 -6.87 -9.13
N ALA A 116 23.41 -8.16 -9.36
CA ALA A 116 23.79 -9.10 -8.31
C ALA A 116 25.13 -8.72 -7.64
N GLN A 117 26.09 -8.18 -8.39
CA GLN A 117 27.36 -7.71 -7.81
C GLN A 117 27.17 -6.53 -6.85
N LEU A 118 26.17 -5.69 -7.12
CA LEU A 118 25.83 -4.51 -6.31
C LEU A 118 25.05 -4.82 -5.03
N LEU A 119 24.67 -6.08 -4.78
CA LEU A 119 24.01 -6.49 -3.53
C LEU A 119 24.90 -6.14 -2.32
N GLN A 120 24.32 -5.40 -1.38
CA GLN A 120 25.00 -4.84 -0.20
C GLN A 120 24.70 -5.61 1.09
N ASP A 121 23.66 -6.44 1.11
CA ASP A 121 23.29 -7.21 2.29
C ASP A 121 24.41 -8.17 2.71
N SER A 122 24.71 -8.20 4.02
CA SER A 122 25.80 -9.03 4.58
C SER A 122 25.51 -10.52 4.46
N GLY A 123 24.25 -10.92 4.53
CA GLY A 123 23.77 -12.28 4.37
C GLY A 123 23.66 -12.74 2.90
N LEU A 124 23.87 -11.86 1.91
CA LEU A 124 23.88 -12.18 0.48
C LEU A 124 25.27 -12.10 -0.17
N GLN A 125 26.30 -11.71 0.59
CA GLN A 125 27.67 -11.55 0.05
C GLN A 125 28.29 -12.86 -0.43
N THR A 126 27.86 -14.00 0.13
CA THR A 126 28.33 -15.33 -0.26
C THR A 126 27.56 -15.83 -1.49
N GLU A 127 26.25 -15.62 -1.48
CA GLU A 127 25.28 -16.01 -2.51
C GLU A 127 25.59 -15.35 -3.84
N LYS A 128 25.94 -14.05 -3.85
CA LYS A 128 26.26 -13.35 -5.11
C LYS A 128 27.51 -13.89 -5.81
N LYS A 129 28.35 -14.65 -5.10
CA LYS A 129 29.50 -15.37 -5.67
C LYS A 129 29.20 -16.83 -5.95
N ASP A 130 28.05 -17.37 -5.56
CA ASP A 130 27.70 -18.75 -5.86
C ASP A 130 27.25 -18.88 -7.33
N ALA A 131 27.93 -19.72 -8.10
CA ALA A 131 27.58 -19.95 -9.50
C ALA A 131 26.22 -20.67 -9.67
N ARG A 132 25.72 -21.39 -8.66
CA ARG A 132 24.34 -21.90 -8.63
C ARG A 132 23.34 -20.76 -8.59
N PHE A 133 23.48 -19.84 -7.63
CA PHE A 133 22.62 -18.67 -7.49
C PHE A 133 22.57 -17.85 -8.78
N LEU A 134 23.74 -17.54 -9.36
CA LEU A 134 23.83 -16.80 -10.62
C LEU A 134 23.13 -17.55 -11.77
N SER A 135 23.27 -18.88 -11.83
CA SER A 135 22.57 -19.68 -12.84
C SER A 135 21.05 -19.62 -12.67
N GLN A 136 20.54 -19.64 -11.43
CA GLN A 136 19.10 -19.52 -11.16
C GLN A 136 18.56 -18.13 -11.50
N LEU A 137 19.30 -17.08 -11.16
CA LEU A 137 18.94 -15.71 -11.51
C LEU A 137 18.85 -15.52 -13.04
N LEU A 138 19.82 -16.07 -13.78
CA LEU A 138 19.82 -16.04 -15.24
C LEU A 138 18.69 -16.87 -15.85
N ASN A 139 18.39 -18.05 -15.29
CA ASN A 139 17.25 -18.86 -15.73
C ASN A 139 15.91 -18.18 -15.47
N LEU A 140 15.75 -17.49 -14.34
CA LEU A 140 14.57 -16.67 -14.07
C LEU A 140 14.46 -15.53 -15.10
N GLY A 141 15.58 -14.84 -15.35
CA GLY A 141 15.64 -13.77 -16.34
C GLY A 141 15.26 -14.23 -17.75
N SER A 142 15.77 -15.39 -18.17
CA SER A 142 15.39 -16.01 -19.45
C SER A 142 13.89 -16.30 -19.53
N SER A 143 13.32 -16.93 -18.50
CA SER A 143 11.89 -17.22 -18.47
C SER A 143 11.03 -15.95 -18.52
N TYR A 144 11.51 -14.86 -17.93
CA TYR A 144 10.86 -13.56 -17.98
C TYR A 144 10.89 -12.95 -19.39
N VAL A 145 12.06 -12.91 -20.05
CA VAL A 145 12.18 -12.41 -21.42
C VAL A 145 11.36 -13.25 -22.40
N ALA A 146 11.26 -14.56 -22.17
CA ALA A 146 10.48 -15.48 -23.00
C ALA A 146 8.98 -15.14 -23.07
N LEU A 147 8.46 -14.47 -22.04
CA LEU A 147 7.08 -13.98 -22.02
C LEU A 147 6.89 -12.79 -22.96
N ASN A 148 7.97 -12.10 -23.37
CA ASN A 148 7.94 -10.84 -24.10
C ASN A 148 7.08 -9.77 -23.39
N PRO A 149 7.45 -9.40 -22.15
CA PRO A 149 6.62 -8.57 -21.29
C PRO A 149 6.42 -7.18 -21.88
N ILE A 150 5.21 -6.66 -21.73
CA ILE A 150 4.80 -5.34 -22.21
C ILE A 150 4.64 -4.38 -21.02
N ALA A 151 4.93 -3.10 -21.25
CA ALA A 151 4.45 -2.04 -20.37
C ALA A 151 3.04 -1.69 -20.85
N ALA A 152 2.00 -2.09 -20.10
CA ALA A 152 0.64 -1.69 -20.41
C ALA A 152 0.43 -0.19 -20.10
N ALA A 153 -0.54 0.46 -20.74
CA ALA A 153 -0.91 1.82 -20.36
C ALA A 153 -1.48 1.80 -18.92
N GLY A 154 -0.78 2.47 -17.99
CA GLY A 154 -1.05 2.38 -16.54
C GLY A 154 0.04 1.63 -15.76
N ASP A 155 0.94 0.91 -16.44
CA ASP A 155 2.16 0.36 -15.84
C ASP A 155 3.23 1.46 -15.75
N GLN A 156 3.16 2.35 -14.76
CA GLN A 156 4.37 2.95 -14.18
C GLN A 156 4.20 3.23 -12.68
N PRO A 157 5.31 3.18 -11.90
CA PRO A 157 6.62 2.67 -12.28
C PRO A 157 6.84 1.22 -11.86
N LEU A 158 7.67 0.55 -12.66
CA LEU A 158 8.02 -0.86 -12.64
C LEU A 158 8.73 -1.25 -11.33
N ASN A 159 7.96 -1.68 -10.32
CA ASN A 159 8.45 -2.01 -8.98
C ASN A 159 8.93 -3.46 -8.86
N PHE A 160 9.57 -3.98 -9.91
CA PHE A 160 10.02 -5.36 -9.97
C PHE A 160 11.34 -5.46 -10.73
N PHE A 161 12.37 -6.06 -10.11
CA PHE A 161 13.75 -6.00 -10.59
C PHE A 161 13.93 -6.51 -12.03
N LEU A 162 13.22 -7.56 -12.46
CA LEU A 162 13.29 -8.06 -13.84
C LEU A 162 12.72 -7.04 -14.83
N SER A 163 11.61 -6.38 -14.48
CA SER A 163 10.99 -5.36 -15.33
C SER A 163 11.82 -4.09 -15.43
N THR A 164 12.42 -3.65 -14.32
CA THR A 164 13.39 -2.55 -14.30
C THR A 164 14.63 -2.88 -15.13
N ALA A 165 15.17 -4.09 -14.98
CA ALA A 165 16.33 -4.52 -15.75
C ALA A 165 16.00 -4.59 -17.26
N TYR A 166 14.79 -5.03 -17.62
CA TYR A 166 14.39 -5.29 -19.00
C TYR A 166 14.01 -4.00 -19.73
N GLN A 167 13.22 -3.13 -19.10
CA GLN A 167 12.62 -1.96 -19.74
C GLN A 167 13.39 -0.67 -19.45
N LEU A 168 13.87 -0.47 -18.23
CA LEU A 168 14.55 0.77 -17.82
C LEU A 168 16.07 0.71 -17.92
N SER A 169 16.64 -0.49 -17.99
CA SER A 169 18.10 -0.70 -18.05
C SER A 169 18.87 -0.04 -16.89
N ASN A 170 18.21 0.14 -15.72
CA ASN A 170 18.78 0.81 -14.55
C ASN A 170 19.35 -0.22 -13.56
N THR A 171 20.62 -0.57 -13.72
CA THR A 171 21.32 -1.58 -12.92
C THR A 171 21.28 -1.31 -11.42
N ARG A 172 21.39 -0.06 -10.98
CA ARG A 172 21.39 0.29 -9.54
C ARG A 172 20.01 0.06 -8.92
N LEU A 173 18.95 0.49 -9.60
CA LEU A 173 17.58 0.26 -9.14
C LEU A 173 17.21 -1.23 -9.19
N THR A 174 17.62 -1.93 -10.25
CA THR A 174 17.51 -3.39 -10.33
C THR A 174 18.17 -4.06 -9.13
N ALA A 175 19.39 -3.65 -8.75
CA ALA A 175 20.10 -4.22 -7.61
C ALA A 175 19.34 -4.00 -6.29
N GLN A 176 18.81 -2.80 -6.06
CA GLN A 176 18.02 -2.48 -4.87
C GLN A 176 16.74 -3.31 -4.77
N GLN A 177 16.02 -3.46 -5.89
CA GLN A 177 14.81 -4.26 -5.96
C GLN A 177 15.11 -5.76 -5.83
N LEU A 178 16.22 -6.23 -6.40
CA LEU A 178 16.68 -7.61 -6.25
C LEU A 178 17.07 -7.90 -4.79
N ASP A 179 17.85 -7.03 -4.15
CA ASP A 179 18.23 -7.14 -2.74
C ASP A 179 16.99 -7.27 -1.85
N SER A 180 16.00 -6.41 -2.09
CA SER A 180 14.71 -6.42 -1.37
C SER A 180 13.94 -7.72 -1.58
N PHE A 181 13.91 -8.24 -2.82
CA PHE A 181 13.27 -9.52 -3.15
C PHE A 181 13.98 -10.72 -2.50
N LEU A 182 15.30 -10.70 -2.40
CA LEU A 182 16.07 -11.82 -1.84
C LEU A 182 16.01 -11.84 -0.31
N GLN A 183 15.99 -10.69 0.35
CA GLN A 183 15.78 -10.59 1.81
C GLN A 183 14.37 -11.04 2.24
N SER A 184 13.45 -11.02 1.28
CA SER A 184 12.05 -11.38 1.43
C SER A 184 11.83 -12.89 1.53
N VAL A 185 12.85 -13.69 1.24
CA VAL A 185 12.75 -15.14 1.12
C VAL A 185 13.82 -15.86 1.94
N THR A 186 13.43 -16.99 2.53
CA THR A 186 14.31 -17.80 3.39
C THR A 186 15.36 -18.60 2.62
N ASN A 187 15.12 -18.90 1.34
CA ASN A 187 16.06 -19.60 0.47
C ASN A 187 16.03 -19.01 -0.95
N PRO A 188 16.91 -18.04 -1.24
CA PRO A 188 17.04 -17.39 -2.54
C PRO A 188 17.05 -18.35 -3.74
N ASP A 189 17.86 -19.40 -3.68
CA ASP A 189 18.03 -20.34 -4.80
C ASP A 189 16.76 -21.11 -5.12
N VAL A 190 16.06 -21.60 -4.09
CA VAL A 190 14.82 -22.37 -4.27
C VAL A 190 13.72 -21.49 -4.84
N VAL A 191 13.64 -20.24 -4.39
CA VAL A 191 12.63 -19.30 -4.90
C VAL A 191 12.91 -18.88 -6.33
N LEU A 192 14.16 -18.56 -6.67
CA LEU A 192 14.53 -18.21 -8.05
C LEU A 192 14.21 -19.36 -9.02
N PHE A 193 14.53 -20.60 -8.62
CA PHE A 193 14.21 -21.80 -9.39
C PHE A 193 12.69 -21.97 -9.57
N ALA A 194 11.93 -21.97 -8.48
CA ALA A 194 10.48 -22.15 -8.51
C ALA A 194 9.78 -21.09 -9.36
N ASN A 195 10.25 -19.85 -9.31
CA ASN A 195 9.70 -18.77 -10.12
C ASN A 195 10.08 -18.88 -11.60
N SER A 196 11.28 -19.37 -11.93
CA SER A 196 11.62 -19.69 -13.31
C SER A 196 10.63 -20.71 -13.91
N ASP A 197 10.28 -21.76 -13.17
CA ASP A 197 9.33 -22.79 -13.63
C ASP A 197 7.89 -22.28 -13.75
N ARG A 198 7.45 -21.41 -12.83
CA ARG A 198 6.14 -20.74 -12.93
C ARG A 198 6.05 -19.89 -14.19
N LEU A 199 7.08 -19.09 -14.49
CA LEU A 199 7.10 -18.26 -15.69
C LEU A 199 7.15 -19.09 -16.99
N LYS A 200 7.88 -20.21 -17.00
CA LYS A 200 7.84 -21.16 -18.11
C LYS A 200 6.44 -21.74 -18.32
N THR A 201 5.76 -22.09 -17.23
CA THR A 201 4.38 -22.60 -17.27
C THR A 201 3.42 -21.53 -17.80
N LEU A 202 3.59 -20.28 -17.35
CA LEU A 202 2.83 -19.14 -17.85
C LEU A 202 3.03 -18.93 -19.36
N ASN A 203 4.27 -19.08 -19.85
CA ASN A 203 4.57 -18.89 -21.26
C ASN A 203 3.88 -19.94 -22.15
N LYS A 204 3.63 -21.15 -21.63
CA LYS A 204 2.93 -22.23 -22.34
C LYS A 204 1.43 -21.97 -22.55
N ILE A 205 0.85 -20.95 -21.92
CA ILE A 205 -0.56 -20.59 -22.15
C ILE A 205 -0.70 -20.03 -23.58
N THR A 206 -1.41 -20.76 -24.44
CA THR A 206 -1.63 -20.40 -25.85
C THR A 206 -2.95 -19.68 -26.10
N ASP A 207 -3.80 -19.52 -25.08
CA ASP A 207 -5.07 -18.82 -25.20
C ASP A 207 -4.85 -17.37 -25.65
N SER A 208 -5.44 -17.00 -26.79
CA SER A 208 -5.31 -15.66 -27.37
C SER A 208 -5.86 -14.56 -26.47
N SER A 209 -6.89 -14.84 -25.68
CA SER A 209 -7.53 -13.89 -24.76
C SER A 209 -6.65 -13.53 -23.56
N LEU A 210 -5.67 -14.38 -23.23
CA LEU A 210 -4.78 -14.21 -22.10
C LEU A 210 -3.37 -13.75 -22.49
N GLN A 211 -3.10 -13.53 -23.80
CA GLN A 211 -1.75 -13.18 -24.26
C GLN A 211 -1.27 -11.84 -23.69
N ASP A 212 -2.12 -10.82 -23.64
CA ASP A 212 -1.72 -9.52 -23.10
C ASP A 212 -1.63 -9.55 -21.56
N VAL A 213 -2.55 -10.28 -20.92
CA VAL A 213 -2.57 -10.47 -19.47
C VAL A 213 -1.29 -11.15 -18.99
N LYS A 214 -0.88 -12.27 -19.60
CA LYS A 214 0.34 -12.99 -19.19
C LYS A 214 1.64 -12.22 -19.48
N ARG A 215 1.57 -11.19 -20.33
CA ARG A 215 2.68 -10.31 -20.70
C ARG A 215 2.75 -9.05 -19.84
N SER A 216 1.71 -8.75 -19.07
CA SER A 216 1.70 -7.64 -18.12
C SER A 216 2.70 -7.88 -17.00
N ASN A 217 3.48 -6.84 -16.68
CA ASN A 217 4.44 -6.88 -15.57
C ASN A 217 3.75 -7.05 -14.21
N GLU A 218 2.53 -6.52 -14.06
CA GLU A 218 1.73 -6.69 -12.86
C GLU A 218 1.35 -8.17 -12.67
N PHE A 219 0.85 -8.82 -13.73
CA PHE A 219 0.45 -10.22 -13.64
C PHE A 219 1.63 -11.16 -13.41
N ILE A 220 2.76 -10.88 -14.07
CA ILE A 220 4.00 -11.65 -13.92
C ILE A 220 4.53 -11.54 -12.48
N SER A 221 4.57 -10.34 -11.91
CA SER A 221 5.04 -10.14 -10.53
C SER A 221 4.14 -10.85 -9.50
N LYS A 222 2.81 -10.78 -9.66
CA LYS A 222 1.84 -11.54 -8.86
C LYS A 222 2.06 -13.06 -8.99
N THR A 223 2.27 -13.56 -10.21
CA THR A 223 2.45 -14.99 -10.51
C THR A 223 3.71 -15.57 -9.86
N MET A 224 4.76 -14.76 -9.72
CA MET A 224 5.98 -15.18 -9.02
C MET A 224 5.79 -15.35 -7.51
N GLY A 225 4.56 -15.23 -7.00
CA GLY A 225 4.31 -15.30 -5.57
C GLY A 225 5.19 -14.31 -4.83
N VAL A 226 5.45 -13.15 -5.46
CA VAL A 226 5.79 -11.93 -4.74
C VAL A 226 4.53 -11.61 -3.95
N ALA A 227 4.29 -12.35 -2.87
CA ALA A 227 3.76 -11.75 -1.69
C ALA A 227 4.65 -10.53 -1.48
N LEU A 228 4.04 -9.37 -1.36
CA LEU A 228 4.68 -8.19 -0.83
C LEU A 228 5.08 -8.52 0.62
N THR A 229 6.09 -9.36 0.80
CA THR A 229 6.69 -9.65 2.10
C THR A 229 7.25 -8.33 2.58
N GLU A 230 6.75 -7.91 3.75
CA GLU A 230 7.07 -6.84 4.71
C GLU A 230 8.04 -5.70 4.35
N LYS A 231 9.04 -5.90 3.47
CA LYS A 231 9.97 -4.89 2.96
C LYS A 231 9.60 -4.32 1.58
N ALA A 232 8.89 -5.07 0.74
CA ALA A 232 8.42 -4.59 -0.57
C ALA A 232 7.25 -3.59 -0.44
N ILE A 233 6.46 -3.72 0.64
CA ILE A 233 5.45 -2.73 1.05
C ILE A 233 6.13 -1.36 1.30
N SER A 234 7.38 -1.39 1.74
CA SER A 234 8.15 -0.17 1.98
C SER A 234 8.65 0.54 0.71
N LEU A 235 8.40 0.00 -0.48
CA LEU A 235 8.82 0.58 -1.75
C LEU A 235 7.67 0.62 -2.77
N PHE A 236 6.41 0.56 -2.30
CA PHE A 236 5.31 1.06 -3.11
C PHE A 236 5.68 2.47 -3.57
N ASN A 237 5.72 2.70 -4.88
CA ASN A 237 5.89 4.06 -5.39
C ASN A 237 4.58 4.80 -5.14
N ILE A 238 4.51 5.39 -3.95
CA ILE A 238 3.42 6.21 -3.42
C ILE A 238 3.17 7.44 -4.31
N ARG A 239 3.88 7.65 -5.42
CA ARG A 239 3.80 8.88 -6.20
C ARG A 239 2.60 8.98 -7.14
N ASP A 240 1.90 7.88 -7.44
CA ASP A 240 0.80 7.87 -8.41
C ASP A 240 -0.59 7.63 -7.82
N TYR A 241 -0.68 7.51 -6.50
CA TYR A 241 -1.96 7.57 -5.81
C TYR A 241 -2.42 9.04 -5.69
N LYS A 242 -3.69 9.32 -5.98
CA LYS A 242 -4.23 10.67 -5.84
C LYS A 242 -4.04 11.13 -4.38
N GLY A 243 -3.39 12.27 -4.20
CA GLY A 243 -3.14 12.87 -2.88
C GLY A 243 -1.68 12.87 -2.43
N ILE A 244 -0.77 12.14 -3.07
CA ILE A 244 0.62 12.08 -2.56
C ILE A 244 1.49 13.18 -3.15
N LYS A 245 1.72 14.19 -2.34
CA LYS A 245 2.99 14.91 -2.38
C LYS A 245 3.85 14.40 -1.22
N ASN A 246 4.95 13.75 -1.55
CA ASN A 246 6.06 13.48 -0.63
C ASN A 246 5.78 12.53 0.55
N GLN A 247 5.17 11.35 0.39
CA GLN A 247 5.23 10.35 1.46
C GLN A 247 6.67 9.86 1.69
N THR A 248 7.20 10.12 2.88
CA THR A 248 8.57 9.78 3.30
C THR A 248 8.65 8.53 4.15
N ASN A 249 7.56 8.13 4.80
CA ASN A 249 7.52 6.97 5.68
C ASN A 249 6.87 5.76 4.97
N PRO A 250 7.68 4.83 4.47
CA PRO A 250 7.16 3.69 3.73
C PRO A 250 6.42 2.66 4.60
N LEU A 251 6.54 2.72 5.93
CA LEU A 251 5.78 1.89 6.86
C LEU A 251 4.36 2.43 7.08
N ALA A 252 4.10 3.69 6.73
CA ALA A 252 2.81 4.33 6.88
C ALA A 252 1.82 3.94 5.78
N LEU A 253 2.22 3.10 4.83
CA LEU A 253 1.35 2.47 3.87
C LEU A 253 1.29 0.98 4.12
N VAL A 254 0.10 0.45 4.36
CA VAL A 254 -0.10 -0.96 4.62
C VAL A 254 -1.08 -1.55 3.61
N GLY A 255 -0.68 -2.61 2.92
CA GLY A 255 -1.61 -3.36 2.07
C GLY A 255 -2.73 -3.99 2.90
N ILE A 256 -3.95 -4.03 2.36
CA ILE A 256 -5.13 -4.52 3.10
C ILE A 256 -4.95 -5.92 3.72
N ASP A 257 -4.36 -6.88 2.99
CA ASP A 257 -4.10 -8.23 3.51
C ASP A 257 -3.16 -8.18 4.72
N ARG A 258 -2.16 -7.29 4.68
CA ARG A 258 -1.19 -7.12 5.76
C ARG A 258 -1.83 -6.45 6.98
N PHE A 259 -2.67 -5.44 6.77
CA PHE A 259 -3.41 -4.81 7.87
C PHE A 259 -4.31 -5.84 8.58
N ILE A 260 -5.03 -6.66 7.81
CA ILE A 260 -5.88 -7.73 8.34
C ILE A 260 -5.05 -8.75 9.14
N ASP A 261 -3.92 -9.23 8.61
CA ASP A 261 -3.02 -10.14 9.31
C ASP A 261 -2.51 -9.55 10.64
N ILE A 262 -2.16 -8.26 10.65
CA ILE A 262 -1.80 -7.55 11.89
C ILE A 262 -2.96 -7.52 12.88
N VAL A 263 -4.20 -7.26 12.43
CA VAL A 263 -5.38 -7.29 13.30
C VAL A 263 -5.60 -8.69 13.88
N GLU A 264 -5.44 -9.75 13.09
CA GLU A 264 -5.52 -11.13 13.59
C GLU A 264 -4.48 -11.42 14.68
N LYS A 265 -3.27 -10.87 14.54
CA LYS A 265 -2.22 -10.98 15.56
C LYS A 265 -2.57 -10.20 16.82
N VAL A 266 -3.14 -9.00 16.69
CA VAL A 266 -3.63 -8.22 17.84
C VAL A 266 -4.74 -9.00 18.57
N GLU A 267 -5.70 -9.57 17.85
CA GLU A 267 -6.74 -10.42 18.43
C GLU A 267 -6.18 -11.67 19.12
N ALA A 268 -5.11 -12.27 18.58
CA ALA A 268 -4.44 -13.42 19.19
C ALA A 268 -3.71 -13.05 20.48
N VAL A 269 -3.00 -11.92 20.50
CA VAL A 269 -2.31 -11.39 21.68
C VAL A 269 -3.31 -11.02 22.78
N TYR A 270 -4.41 -10.36 22.42
CA TYR A 270 -5.45 -9.91 23.34
C TYR A 270 -6.70 -10.79 23.26
N LYS A 271 -6.52 -12.11 23.32
CA LYS A 271 -7.59 -13.12 23.16
C LYS A 271 -8.81 -12.99 24.10
N ASN A 272 -8.66 -12.26 25.20
CA ASN A 272 -9.72 -12.03 26.19
C ASN A 272 -10.47 -10.72 25.95
N ASP A 273 -9.99 -9.86 25.04
CA ASP A 273 -10.68 -8.64 24.66
C ASP A 273 -11.87 -8.99 23.73
N THR A 274 -13.01 -8.33 23.94
CA THR A 274 -14.13 -8.38 22.98
C THR A 274 -13.76 -7.67 21.68
N PRO A 275 -14.47 -7.90 20.56
CA PRO A 275 -14.21 -7.18 19.31
C PRO A 275 -14.21 -5.65 19.47
N GLN A 276 -15.14 -5.10 20.25
CA GLN A 276 -15.22 -3.67 20.57
C GLN A 276 -13.99 -3.20 21.36
N GLN A 277 -13.49 -4.03 22.30
CA GLN A 277 -12.27 -3.73 23.05
C GLN A 277 -11.02 -3.73 22.15
N ILE A 278 -10.95 -4.64 21.17
CA ILE A 278 -9.88 -4.66 20.15
C ILE A 278 -9.93 -3.38 19.30
N ILE A 279 -11.11 -2.94 18.85
CA ILE A 279 -11.30 -1.69 18.10
C ILE A 279 -10.79 -0.50 18.91
N THR A 280 -11.24 -0.35 20.16
CA THR A 280 -10.78 0.74 21.05
C THR A 280 -9.27 0.70 21.25
N ARG A 281 -8.69 -0.49 21.45
CA ARG A 281 -7.24 -0.68 21.64
C ARG A 281 -6.42 -0.26 20.41
N LEU A 282 -6.90 -0.57 19.20
CA LEU A 282 -6.27 -0.13 17.94
C LEU A 282 -6.42 1.38 17.73
N ARG A 283 -7.64 1.91 17.84
CA ARG A 283 -7.93 3.36 17.68
C ARG A 283 -7.04 4.22 18.60
N ARG A 284 -6.77 3.75 19.82
CA ARG A 284 -5.95 4.46 20.80
C ARG A 284 -4.47 4.58 20.44
N LEU A 285 -3.98 3.87 19.43
CA LEU A 285 -2.66 4.15 18.86
C LEU A 285 -2.63 5.50 18.15
N TYR A 286 -3.75 5.91 17.56
CA TYR A 286 -3.86 7.12 16.73
C TYR A 286 -4.44 8.29 17.52
N TYR A 287 -5.46 8.04 18.34
CA TYR A 287 -6.13 9.04 19.16
C TYR A 287 -6.09 8.62 20.64
N PRO A 288 -4.91 8.72 21.31
CA PRO A 288 -4.72 8.26 22.68
C PRO A 288 -5.49 9.13 23.68
N GLY A 289 -6.21 8.47 24.60
CA GLY A 289 -6.93 9.16 25.67
C GLY A 289 -6.03 9.88 26.69
N ASN A 290 -4.88 9.31 27.11
CA ASN A 290 -4.19 9.81 28.33
C ASN A 290 -2.68 9.63 28.43
N SER A 291 -1.91 9.69 27.35
CA SER A 291 -0.45 9.82 27.52
C SER A 291 0.16 10.82 26.56
N GLY A 292 0.74 11.84 27.18
CA GLY A 292 2.02 12.42 26.84
C GLY A 292 2.56 12.18 25.43
N LEU A 293 2.63 13.31 24.72
CA LEU A 293 3.49 13.65 23.59
C LEU A 293 2.91 13.32 22.20
N ASP A 294 2.48 14.43 21.58
CA ASP A 294 2.48 14.68 20.14
C ASP A 294 1.42 14.01 19.27
N LEU A 295 0.17 14.28 19.62
CA LEU A 295 -0.87 14.48 18.62
C LEU A 295 -1.72 15.70 19.00
N LEU A 296 -1.37 16.86 18.41
CA LEU A 296 -1.96 18.18 18.66
C LEU A 296 -1.69 18.69 20.10
N ALA A 297 -0.61 19.45 20.31
CA ALA A 297 -0.36 20.14 21.58
C ALA A 297 -1.45 21.17 21.99
N GLY A 298 -2.53 21.31 21.21
CA GLY A 298 -3.73 22.09 21.52
C GLY A 298 -4.98 21.32 21.94
N ILE A 299 -5.00 19.97 21.94
CA ILE A 299 -6.11 19.18 22.53
C ILE A 299 -5.62 18.62 23.86
N LYS A 300 -5.85 19.33 24.97
CA LYS A 300 -5.43 18.87 26.31
C LYS A 300 -5.92 17.44 26.52
N ASN A 301 -5.06 16.52 26.95
CA ASN A 301 -5.32 15.08 27.11
C ASN A 301 -6.70 14.67 27.70
N GLN A 302 -7.36 15.54 28.49
CA GLN A 302 -8.74 15.31 28.95
C GLN A 302 -9.82 15.35 27.83
N GLN A 303 -9.52 15.91 26.66
CA GLN A 303 -10.47 16.21 25.58
C GLN A 303 -10.69 15.02 24.62
N ALA A 304 -9.70 14.13 24.45
CA ALA A 304 -9.86 12.88 23.70
C ALA A 304 -10.74 11.85 24.46
N PHE A 305 -10.75 11.88 25.80
CA PHE A 305 -11.73 11.14 26.60
C PHE A 305 -13.14 11.67 26.47
N ALA A 306 -13.28 12.98 26.22
CA ALA A 306 -14.58 13.59 26.00
C ALA A 306 -15.18 13.15 24.66
N LEU A 307 -14.37 12.75 23.67
CA LEU A 307 -14.89 12.23 22.40
C LEU A 307 -15.61 10.91 22.59
N LEU A 308 -15.04 9.95 23.33
CA LEU A 308 -15.58 8.58 23.45
C LEU A 308 -15.72 8.12 24.91
N PRO A 309 -16.57 8.76 25.73
CA PRO A 309 -16.66 8.48 27.17
C PRO A 309 -17.17 7.07 27.50
N HIS A 310 -17.86 6.42 26.56
CA HIS A 310 -18.45 5.09 26.74
C HIS A 310 -17.69 3.96 26.04
N ALA A 311 -16.60 4.27 25.32
CA ALA A 311 -15.72 3.24 24.80
C ALA A 311 -15.09 2.44 25.96
N PRO A 312 -14.80 1.14 25.79
CA PRO A 312 -14.20 0.30 26.81
C PRO A 312 -12.72 0.68 27.04
N ASN A 313 -12.52 1.82 27.68
CA ASN A 313 -11.24 2.51 27.74
C ASN A 313 -10.26 1.89 28.76
N TYR A 314 -10.78 1.16 29.74
CA TYR A 314 -10.02 0.63 30.86
C TYR A 314 -10.12 -0.89 30.96
N LEU A 315 -9.04 -1.52 31.45
CA LEU A 315 -9.06 -2.92 31.84
C LEU A 315 -9.88 -3.04 33.14
N GLN A 316 -10.95 -3.84 33.13
CA GLN A 316 -11.70 -4.12 34.36
C GLN A 316 -10.84 -5.02 35.26
N GLY A 317 -10.63 -4.63 36.53
CA GLY A 317 -10.08 -5.53 37.54
C GLY A 317 -8.98 -5.00 38.48
N SER A 318 -8.48 -3.77 38.35
CA SER A 318 -7.56 -3.23 39.38
C SER A 318 -8.36 -2.53 40.47
N ALA A 319 -8.48 -3.17 41.64
CA ALA A 319 -9.01 -2.57 42.86
C ALA A 319 -8.06 -1.52 43.47
N SER A 320 -6.93 -1.23 42.81
CA SER A 320 -6.05 -0.13 43.16
C SER A 320 -6.04 0.93 42.06
N ASP A 321 -6.08 2.16 42.55
CA ASP A 321 -5.51 3.37 41.98
C ASP A 321 -6.38 4.23 41.06
N VAL A 322 -6.24 5.52 41.36
CA VAL A 322 -6.90 6.71 40.83
C VAL A 322 -6.83 6.85 39.30
N PHE A 323 -6.15 5.93 38.60
CA PHE A 323 -6.08 5.82 37.13
C PHE A 323 -5.93 4.34 36.70
N PRO A 324 -7.02 3.64 36.32
CA PRO A 324 -6.91 2.25 35.87
C PRO A 324 -6.06 2.13 34.59
N PRO A 325 -5.32 1.03 34.41
CA PRO A 325 -4.49 0.82 33.23
C PRO A 325 -5.33 0.81 31.96
N GLU A 326 -4.84 1.54 30.95
CA GLU A 326 -5.56 1.79 29.71
C GLU A 326 -5.46 0.63 28.73
N ARG A 327 -6.49 0.43 27.89
CA ARG A 327 -6.43 -0.54 26.79
C ARG A 327 -5.55 -0.04 25.64
N ARG A 328 -4.25 -0.35 25.70
CA ARG A 328 -3.25 0.07 24.69
C ARG A 328 -2.39 -1.08 24.23
N ILE A 329 -2.16 -1.18 22.92
CA ILE A 329 -1.27 -2.20 22.35
C ILE A 329 0.13 -2.05 22.95
N ASP A 330 0.57 -3.11 23.63
CA ASP A 330 1.93 -3.25 24.11
C ASP A 330 2.84 -3.68 22.96
N LYS A 331 3.95 -2.94 22.79
CA LYS A 331 4.95 -3.19 21.74
C LYS A 331 5.62 -4.55 21.91
N ALA A 332 5.97 -4.94 23.12
CA ALA A 332 6.67 -6.20 23.37
C ALA A 332 5.77 -7.38 22.99
N TYR A 333 4.51 -7.37 23.44
CA TYR A 333 3.58 -8.46 23.17
C TYR A 333 3.27 -8.61 21.68
N LEU A 334 3.10 -7.50 20.96
CA LEU A 334 2.85 -7.58 19.52
C LEU A 334 4.13 -7.97 18.75
N ASN A 335 5.31 -7.51 19.17
CA ASN A 335 6.58 -7.85 18.53
C ASN A 335 7.02 -9.31 18.74
N GLU A 336 6.52 -9.98 19.78
CA GLU A 336 6.74 -11.41 20.00
C GLU A 336 6.09 -12.26 18.89
N VAL A 337 4.92 -11.85 18.41
CA VAL A 337 4.20 -12.56 17.33
C VAL A 337 4.51 -11.99 15.95
N ASP A 338 4.88 -10.71 15.87
CA ASP A 338 5.27 -10.03 14.63
C ASP A 338 6.10 -8.78 14.91
N LYS A 339 7.41 -8.87 14.61
CA LYS A 339 8.40 -7.83 14.89
C LYS A 339 8.12 -6.49 14.21
N SER A 340 7.29 -6.45 13.17
CA SER A 340 7.02 -5.27 12.36
C SER A 340 5.61 -4.69 12.58
N ALA A 341 4.68 -5.49 13.10
CA ALA A 341 3.28 -5.11 13.28
C ALA A 341 3.11 -3.83 14.12
N TYR A 342 3.82 -3.71 15.25
CA TYR A 342 3.75 -2.49 16.06
C TYR A 342 4.28 -1.27 15.29
N ALA A 343 5.42 -1.42 14.60
CA ALA A 343 6.02 -0.32 13.85
C ALA A 343 5.13 0.17 12.70
N ILE A 344 4.40 -0.75 12.04
CA ILE A 344 3.42 -0.42 11.01
C ILE A 344 2.20 0.29 11.61
N LEU A 345 1.61 -0.26 12.68
CA LEU A 345 0.45 0.34 13.34
C LEU A 345 0.73 1.69 14.01
N THR A 346 1.99 2.06 14.20
CA THR A 346 2.36 3.37 14.77
C THR A 346 3.10 4.25 13.77
N ALA A 347 3.17 3.86 12.49
CA ALA A 347 3.74 4.69 11.46
C ALA A 347 2.78 5.85 11.15
N LYS A 348 3.35 7.02 10.86
CA LYS A 348 2.61 8.25 10.58
C LYS A 348 2.66 8.55 9.09
N ALA A 349 1.49 8.73 8.47
CA ALA A 349 1.42 9.09 7.07
C ALA A 349 1.64 10.59 6.86
N ASN A 350 1.93 10.96 5.61
CA ASN A 350 2.03 12.35 5.19
C ASN A 350 0.72 12.75 4.53
N GLU A 351 0.04 13.74 5.10
CA GLU A 351 -1.24 14.26 4.62
C GLU A 351 -1.08 15.68 4.09
N ASN A 352 -0.85 16.65 4.98
CA ASN A 352 -0.56 18.05 4.65
C ASN A 352 0.94 18.38 4.77
N GLY A 353 1.65 17.58 5.55
CA GLY A 353 3.06 17.75 5.91
C GLY A 353 3.80 16.41 5.96
N ILE A 354 4.94 16.40 6.67
CA ILE A 354 5.71 15.17 6.88
C ILE A 354 5.24 14.56 8.20
N GLU A 355 4.75 13.32 8.16
CA GLU A 355 4.32 12.52 9.30
C GLU A 355 3.34 13.25 10.22
N ASP A 356 2.48 14.09 9.63
CA ASP A 356 1.51 14.91 10.33
C ASP A 356 0.19 14.18 10.60
N ASN A 357 -0.11 13.13 9.83
CA ASN A 357 -1.23 12.26 10.11
C ASN A 357 -0.86 11.23 11.20
N PRO A 358 -1.66 11.09 12.29
CA PRO A 358 -1.45 10.09 13.33
C PRO A 358 -1.33 8.65 12.86
N SER A 359 -1.99 8.32 11.76
CA SER A 359 -2.26 6.95 11.38
C SER A 359 -1.59 6.56 10.06
N PRO A 360 -1.37 5.26 9.82
CA PRO A 360 -1.02 4.75 8.52
C PRO A 360 -2.26 4.64 7.61
N TYR A 361 -2.03 4.62 6.31
CA TYR A 361 -3.06 4.37 5.31
C TYR A 361 -3.13 2.89 4.92
N ILE A 362 -4.34 2.35 4.81
CA ILE A 362 -4.59 1.13 4.04
C ILE A 362 -4.52 1.49 2.56
N VAL A 363 -3.75 0.72 1.81
CA VAL A 363 -3.67 0.83 0.35
C VAL A 363 -4.52 -0.25 -0.28
N ILE A 364 -5.43 0.14 -1.19
CA ILE A 364 -6.25 -0.77 -2.01
C ILE A 364 -5.88 -0.60 -3.49
N PRO A 365 -4.86 -1.32 -3.98
CA PRO A 365 -4.31 -1.11 -5.33
C PRO A 365 -5.36 -1.24 -6.44
N GLY A 366 -6.23 -2.24 -6.35
CA GLY A 366 -7.26 -2.49 -7.35
C GLY A 366 -8.32 -1.39 -7.48
N ARG A 367 -8.34 -0.42 -6.56
CA ARG A 367 -9.26 0.72 -6.55
C ARG A 367 -8.54 2.07 -6.62
N ASN A 368 -7.21 2.09 -6.54
CA ASN A 368 -6.42 3.31 -6.39
C ASN A 368 -6.89 4.21 -5.23
N GLU A 369 -7.35 3.60 -4.13
CA GLU A 369 -7.82 4.28 -2.92
C GLU A 369 -6.88 4.05 -1.71
N MET A 370 -6.64 5.12 -0.95
CA MET A 370 -6.01 5.06 0.37
C MET A 370 -7.07 5.34 1.41
N ILE A 371 -6.99 4.67 2.55
CA ILE A 371 -7.97 4.80 3.62
C ILE A 371 -7.22 5.07 4.91
N ASP A 372 -7.57 6.16 5.58
CA ASP A 372 -7.04 6.47 6.90
C ASP A 372 -7.54 5.49 7.96
N ILE A 373 -6.61 4.75 8.56
CA ILE A 373 -6.93 3.74 9.57
C ILE A 373 -7.45 4.40 10.84
N GLY A 374 -6.90 5.55 11.19
CA GLY A 374 -7.33 6.39 12.29
C GLY A 374 -8.80 6.77 12.16
N HIS A 375 -9.18 7.47 11.10
CA HIS A 375 -10.55 7.89 10.79
C HIS A 375 -11.51 6.71 10.74
N MET A 376 -11.13 5.63 10.04
CA MET A 376 -11.94 4.40 10.00
C MET A 376 -12.25 3.85 11.39
N LEU A 377 -11.24 3.73 12.26
CA LEU A 377 -11.43 3.20 13.60
C LEU A 377 -12.08 4.20 14.56
N LEU A 378 -11.83 5.50 14.40
CA LEU A 378 -12.43 6.56 15.20
C LEU A 378 -13.94 6.64 14.92
N THR A 379 -14.33 6.68 13.65
CA THR A 379 -15.73 6.63 13.23
C THR A 379 -16.42 5.35 13.73
N LEU A 380 -15.79 4.18 13.54
CA LEU A 380 -16.36 2.90 13.99
C LEU A 380 -16.55 2.85 15.51
N ASP A 381 -15.55 3.25 16.30
CA ASP A 381 -15.62 3.24 17.76
C ASP A 381 -16.68 4.25 18.28
N ALA A 382 -16.82 5.40 17.62
CA ALA A 382 -17.85 6.39 17.91
C ALA A 382 -19.28 5.88 17.67
N LEU A 383 -19.50 5.17 16.55
CA LEU A 383 -20.80 4.56 16.24
C LEU A 383 -21.15 3.41 17.19
N LEU A 384 -20.16 2.65 17.64
CA LEU A 384 -20.34 1.56 18.61
C LEU A 384 -20.57 2.04 20.04
N HIS A 385 -20.07 3.24 20.38
CA HIS A 385 -20.13 3.79 21.74
C HIS A 385 -20.74 5.20 21.76
N PRO A 386 -22.01 5.37 21.33
CA PRO A 386 -22.62 6.68 21.10
C PRO A 386 -23.02 7.42 22.40
N GLY A 387 -22.65 6.91 23.59
CA GLY A 387 -23.37 7.08 24.86
C GLY A 387 -23.54 8.49 25.45
N SER A 388 -23.12 9.55 24.76
CA SER A 388 -23.81 10.83 24.89
C SER A 388 -23.96 11.51 23.53
N ASN A 389 -25.19 11.91 23.20
CA ASN A 389 -25.48 12.79 22.06
C ASN A 389 -24.85 14.19 22.22
N ALA A 390 -24.07 14.43 23.28
CA ALA A 390 -23.36 15.69 23.54
C ALA A 390 -22.40 15.55 24.75
N PRO A 391 -21.17 15.03 24.59
CA PRO A 391 -20.14 15.26 25.61
C PRO A 391 -19.78 16.76 25.71
N TYR A 392 -20.13 17.53 24.67
CA TYR A 392 -20.09 19.00 24.61
C TYR A 392 -21.43 19.54 25.10
N SER A 393 -21.51 19.64 26.43
CA SER A 393 -22.71 19.82 27.25
C SER A 393 -23.83 20.65 26.62
N ASP A 394 -24.96 19.96 26.47
CA ASP A 394 -26.32 20.49 26.65
C ASP A 394 -26.35 21.63 27.69
N PRO A 395 -26.95 22.79 27.39
CA PRO A 395 -27.76 23.11 26.20
C PRO A 395 -27.02 23.75 25.01
N TYR A 396 -25.70 23.90 25.05
CA TYR A 396 -25.09 24.98 24.26
C TYR A 396 -24.58 24.60 22.86
N TYR A 397 -23.99 23.43 22.67
CA TYR A 397 -23.50 23.01 21.35
C TYR A 397 -24.30 21.86 20.74
N ASN A 398 -24.88 20.94 21.54
CA ASN A 398 -25.69 19.80 21.03
C ASN A 398 -25.00 19.09 19.84
N VAL A 399 -23.73 18.72 20.07
CA VAL A 399 -22.85 18.06 19.09
C VAL A 399 -22.70 16.60 19.50
N PRO A 400 -23.28 15.64 18.75
CA PRO A 400 -23.13 14.23 19.03
C PRO A 400 -21.69 13.76 18.82
N THR A 401 -21.29 12.76 19.58
CA THR A 401 -19.96 12.13 19.55
C THR A 401 -19.46 11.78 18.14
N ILE A 402 -20.36 11.40 17.23
CA ILE A 402 -20.00 11.06 15.85
C ILE A 402 -19.54 12.27 15.02
N ASP A 403 -19.99 13.48 15.34
CA ASP A 403 -19.68 14.67 14.55
C ASP A 403 -18.19 15.04 14.61
N PRO A 404 -17.54 15.16 15.79
CA PRO A 404 -16.10 15.39 15.86
C PRO A 404 -15.26 14.12 15.60
N ALA A 405 -15.87 12.96 15.36
CA ALA A 405 -15.19 11.68 15.17
C ALA A 405 -15.28 11.15 13.73
N SER A 406 -15.86 11.91 12.80
CA SER A 406 -16.06 11.53 11.40
C SER A 406 -16.12 12.78 10.49
N TRP A 407 -16.48 12.60 9.22
CA TRP A 407 -16.53 13.59 8.14
C TRP A 407 -17.12 14.98 8.49
N VAL A 408 -17.99 15.08 9.49
CA VAL A 408 -18.50 16.38 9.96
C VAL A 408 -17.36 17.24 10.51
N ALA A 409 -16.39 16.62 11.20
CA ALA A 409 -15.16 17.25 11.65
C ALA A 409 -14.33 17.78 10.48
N ASP A 410 -14.17 16.98 9.42
CA ASP A 410 -13.38 17.35 8.24
C ASP A 410 -13.95 18.57 7.52
N VAL A 411 -15.28 18.61 7.38
CA VAL A 411 -15.98 19.77 6.79
C VAL A 411 -15.93 20.99 7.73
N SER A 412 -16.05 20.75 9.04
CA SER A 412 -16.04 21.77 10.09
C SER A 412 -14.70 22.48 10.19
N ILE A 413 -13.61 21.71 10.34
CA ILE A 413 -12.25 22.21 10.54
C ILE A 413 -11.79 23.04 9.34
N GLY A 414 -12.04 22.60 8.10
CA GLY A 414 -11.75 23.38 6.89
C GLY A 414 -12.48 24.73 6.87
N SER A 415 -13.75 24.76 7.29
CA SER A 415 -14.54 25.99 7.39
C SER A 415 -13.98 26.96 8.45
N VAL A 416 -13.61 26.42 9.62
CA VAL A 416 -13.02 27.19 10.72
C VAL A 416 -11.67 27.78 10.31
N TRP A 417 -10.77 26.96 9.77
CA TRP A 417 -9.44 27.40 9.31
C TRP A 417 -9.53 28.53 8.29
N LEU A 418 -10.41 28.38 7.29
CA LEU A 418 -10.58 29.40 6.24
C LEU A 418 -11.18 30.69 6.81
N THR A 419 -12.22 30.58 7.64
CA THR A 419 -12.89 31.75 8.24
C THR A 419 -11.95 32.53 9.15
N LEU A 420 -11.17 31.84 9.99
CA LEU A 420 -10.19 32.48 10.87
C LEU A 420 -9.08 33.15 10.06
N LYS A 421 -8.56 32.47 9.03
CA LYS A 421 -7.55 33.04 8.14
C LYS A 421 -8.06 34.31 7.46
N GLN A 422 -9.30 34.31 6.96
CA GLN A 422 -9.93 35.47 6.36
C GLN A 422 -10.00 36.66 7.35
N ASN A 423 -10.29 36.37 8.61
CA ASN A 423 -10.37 37.36 9.68
C ASN A 423 -9.00 37.81 10.22
N GLY A 424 -7.90 37.37 9.60
CA GLY A 424 -6.53 37.70 10.03
C GLY A 424 -6.07 36.98 11.30
N THR A 425 -6.77 35.91 11.69
CA THR A 425 -6.42 35.05 12.83
C THR A 425 -6.07 33.64 12.37
N SER A 426 -5.61 32.81 13.29
CA SER A 426 -5.36 31.38 13.03
C SER A 426 -5.49 30.60 14.33
N GLN A 427 -5.86 29.33 14.23
CA GLN A 427 -5.77 28.38 15.32
C GLN A 427 -4.59 27.42 15.10
N GLU A 428 -4.09 26.83 16.18
CA GLU A 428 -3.11 25.75 16.12
C GLU A 428 -3.65 24.60 15.26
N GLY A 429 -2.78 24.00 14.43
CA GLY A 429 -3.19 23.00 13.43
C GLY A 429 -3.62 23.57 12.08
N THR A 430 -3.86 24.88 11.94
CA THR A 430 -4.09 25.49 10.62
C THR A 430 -2.84 25.29 9.74
N PRO A 431 -2.95 24.69 8.53
CA PRO A 431 -1.79 24.46 7.67
C PRO A 431 -1.06 25.77 7.32
N ILE A 432 0.22 25.85 7.67
CA ILE A 432 1.05 27.08 7.56
C ILE A 432 1.29 27.48 6.09
N ASN A 433 1.24 26.50 5.19
CA ASN A 433 1.43 26.65 3.75
C ASN A 433 0.21 27.27 3.04
N LEU A 434 -0.97 27.25 3.65
CA LEU A 434 -2.17 27.84 3.05
C LEU A 434 -2.21 29.37 3.25
N LYS A 435 -2.40 30.08 2.14
CA LYS A 435 -2.43 31.54 2.09
C LYS A 435 -3.64 32.00 1.29
N LEU A 436 -4.15 33.17 1.66
CA LEU A 436 -5.16 33.87 0.88
C LEU A 436 -4.48 35.00 0.10
N SER A 437 -4.81 35.10 -1.18
CA SER A 437 -4.38 36.14 -2.09
C SER A 437 -5.13 37.46 -1.87
N SER A 438 -6.32 37.41 -1.24
CA SER A 438 -7.12 38.58 -0.90
C SER A 438 -8.00 38.34 0.33
N SER A 439 -8.77 39.35 0.76
CA SER A 439 -9.76 39.22 1.84
C SER A 439 -10.98 38.39 1.45
N ILE A 440 -11.19 38.09 0.17
CA ILE A 440 -12.23 37.19 -0.33
C ILE A 440 -11.53 35.98 -0.97
N PRO A 441 -11.63 34.77 -0.38
CA PRO A 441 -11.05 33.57 -0.93
C PRO A 441 -11.60 33.26 -2.33
N THR A 442 -10.69 32.88 -3.22
CA THR A 442 -11.00 32.32 -4.54
C THR A 442 -11.57 30.90 -4.40
N LYS A 443 -12.15 30.36 -5.48
CA LYS A 443 -12.66 28.99 -5.47
C LYS A 443 -11.55 27.98 -5.19
N GLU A 444 -10.38 28.22 -5.78
CA GLU A 444 -9.19 27.40 -5.65
C GLU A 444 -8.67 27.40 -4.22
N GLU A 445 -8.63 28.55 -3.54
CA GLU A 445 -8.24 28.63 -2.14
C GLU A 445 -9.25 27.90 -1.23
N ILE A 446 -10.55 28.02 -1.49
CA ILE A 446 -11.55 27.24 -0.75
C ILE A 446 -11.34 25.73 -0.98
N ASP A 447 -11.01 25.31 -2.21
CA ASP A 447 -10.68 23.91 -2.53
C ASP A 447 -9.42 23.43 -1.79
N GLU A 448 -8.40 24.28 -1.63
CA GLU A 448 -7.18 23.96 -0.90
C GLU A 448 -7.45 23.76 0.59
N TYR A 449 -8.23 24.65 1.22
CA TYR A 449 -8.64 24.50 2.62
C TYR A 449 -9.53 23.28 2.83
N TYR A 450 -10.44 22.98 1.89
CA TYR A 450 -11.23 21.76 1.93
C TYR A 450 -10.34 20.53 1.86
N LYS A 451 -9.46 20.43 0.86
CA LYS A 451 -8.58 19.26 0.67
C LYS A 451 -7.59 19.05 1.80
N ALA A 452 -7.18 20.12 2.48
CA ALA A 452 -6.29 20.02 3.61
C ALA A 452 -6.97 19.49 4.88
N SER A 453 -8.28 19.70 5.01
CA SER A 453 -9.04 19.25 6.19
C SER A 453 -9.88 17.99 5.94
N ALA A 454 -10.18 17.71 4.67
CA ALA A 454 -10.98 16.60 4.21
C ALA A 454 -10.26 15.90 3.04
N PRO A 455 -9.02 15.43 3.24
CA PRO A 455 -8.34 14.66 2.21
C PRO A 455 -9.14 13.38 1.91
N GLU A 456 -9.00 12.89 0.69
CA GLU A 456 -9.78 11.74 0.20
C GLU A 456 -9.63 10.50 1.11
N ALA A 457 -8.45 10.30 1.70
CA ALA A 457 -8.17 9.17 2.58
C ALA A 457 -8.98 9.19 3.89
N ASP A 458 -9.21 10.37 4.47
CA ASP A 458 -9.98 10.54 5.70
C ASP A 458 -11.46 10.32 5.45
N ILE A 459 -11.96 10.92 4.36
CA ILE A 459 -13.36 10.74 3.94
C ILE A 459 -13.64 9.26 3.65
N LEU A 460 -12.72 8.56 2.97
CA LEU A 460 -12.84 7.12 2.75
C LEU A 460 -12.75 6.33 4.07
N GLY A 461 -11.86 6.73 4.99
CA GLY A 461 -11.77 6.20 6.35
C GLY A 461 -13.11 6.25 7.07
N ASP A 462 -13.72 7.42 7.14
CA ASP A 462 -14.99 7.62 7.82
C ASP A 462 -16.13 6.82 7.18
N VAL A 463 -16.25 6.88 5.85
CA VAL A 463 -17.24 6.12 5.09
C VAL A 463 -17.11 4.62 5.33
N ASP A 464 -15.88 4.09 5.36
CA ASP A 464 -15.63 2.68 5.65
C ASP A 464 -15.93 2.35 7.12
N GLY A 465 -15.73 3.29 8.05
CA GLY A 465 -16.20 3.19 9.43
C GLY A 465 -17.71 2.99 9.55
N PHE A 466 -18.51 3.75 8.79
CA PHE A 466 -19.97 3.53 8.69
C PHE A 466 -20.31 2.17 8.06
N GLY A 467 -19.57 1.77 7.02
CA GLY A 467 -19.73 0.47 6.36
C GLY A 467 -19.48 -0.71 7.29
N LEU A 468 -18.40 -0.65 8.07
CA LEU A 468 -18.05 -1.64 9.09
C LEU A 468 -19.06 -1.63 10.25
N PHE A 469 -19.54 -0.46 10.67
CA PHE A 469 -20.57 -0.37 11.70
C PHE A 469 -21.86 -1.10 11.29
N ASP A 470 -22.30 -0.97 10.04
CA ASP A 470 -23.50 -1.67 9.56
C ASP A 470 -23.35 -3.20 9.65
N ARG A 471 -22.13 -3.71 9.47
CA ARG A 471 -21.80 -5.13 9.70
C ARG A 471 -21.82 -5.48 11.19
N PHE A 472 -21.13 -4.69 12.01
CA PHE A 472 -21.02 -4.92 13.45
C PHE A 472 -22.35 -4.82 14.19
N ASN A 473 -23.22 -3.91 13.79
CA ASN A 473 -24.50 -3.65 14.44
C ASN A 473 -25.56 -4.72 14.13
N SER A 474 -25.24 -5.71 13.30
CA SER A 474 -26.10 -6.87 13.07
C SER A 474 -26.04 -7.84 14.27
N PRO A 475 -27.18 -8.25 14.86
CA PRO A 475 -27.21 -9.09 16.06
C PRO A 475 -26.38 -10.37 15.98
N ASP A 476 -26.34 -11.01 14.79
CA ASP A 476 -25.62 -12.26 14.56
C ASP A 476 -24.11 -12.09 14.33
N ARG A 477 -23.62 -10.84 14.24
CA ARG A 477 -22.25 -10.52 13.84
C ARG A 477 -21.48 -9.65 14.84
N LYS A 478 -22.17 -9.06 15.82
CA LYS A 478 -21.59 -8.15 16.81
C LYS A 478 -20.45 -8.76 17.63
N ASP A 479 -20.46 -10.09 17.78
CA ASP A 479 -19.48 -10.86 18.56
C ASP A 479 -18.37 -11.48 17.67
N GLN A 480 -18.42 -11.28 16.35
CA GLN A 480 -17.37 -11.71 15.44
C GLN A 480 -16.12 -10.83 15.59
N ARG A 481 -14.96 -11.44 15.32
CA ARG A 481 -13.66 -10.77 15.29
C ARG A 481 -13.65 -9.60 14.31
N LEU A 482 -12.92 -8.54 14.64
CA LEU A 482 -12.69 -7.40 13.76
C LEU A 482 -12.03 -7.86 12.45
N SER A 483 -11.06 -8.77 12.53
CA SER A 483 -10.42 -9.35 11.34
C SER A 483 -11.42 -10.02 10.38
N THR A 484 -12.42 -10.71 10.90
CA THR A 484 -13.51 -11.30 10.09
C THR A 484 -14.30 -10.22 9.36
N HIS A 485 -14.69 -9.15 10.08
CA HIS A 485 -15.40 -8.03 9.48
C HIS A 485 -14.59 -7.34 8.39
N LEU A 486 -13.28 -7.12 8.62
CA LEU A 486 -12.37 -6.54 7.64
C LEU A 486 -12.21 -7.42 6.40
N LYS A 487 -12.01 -8.74 6.57
CA LYS A 487 -11.92 -9.70 5.46
C LYS A 487 -13.17 -9.69 4.60
N GLU A 488 -14.34 -9.77 5.21
CA GLU A 488 -15.59 -9.77 4.45
C GLU A 488 -15.87 -8.42 3.80
N TYR A 489 -15.56 -7.30 4.47
CA TYR A 489 -15.78 -5.96 3.93
C TYR A 489 -14.86 -5.66 2.73
N TYR A 490 -13.55 -5.87 2.90
CA TYR A 490 -12.54 -5.47 1.92
C TYR A 490 -12.21 -6.56 0.90
N LEU A 491 -12.05 -7.82 1.35
CA LEU A 491 -11.62 -8.93 0.50
C LEU A 491 -12.80 -9.73 -0.06
N GLN A 492 -14.02 -9.45 0.38
CA GLN A 492 -15.25 -10.08 -0.13
C GLN A 492 -15.22 -11.61 -0.02
N THR A 493 -14.64 -12.13 1.06
CA THR A 493 -14.50 -13.57 1.31
C THR A 493 -15.83 -14.27 1.64
N GLY A 494 -16.93 -13.52 1.76
CA GLY A 494 -18.28 -14.02 2.01
C GLY A 494 -19.26 -13.61 0.90
N ASN A 495 -20.46 -14.20 0.92
CA ASN A 495 -21.49 -13.95 -0.10
C ASN A 495 -22.28 -12.64 0.09
N ASP A 496 -21.97 -11.87 1.14
CA ASP A 496 -22.78 -10.71 1.55
C ASP A 496 -22.27 -9.41 0.94
N ILE A 497 -22.45 -9.28 -0.38
CA ILE A 497 -22.03 -8.12 -1.19
C ILE A 497 -22.62 -6.81 -0.65
N LYS A 498 -23.77 -6.87 0.05
CA LYS A 498 -24.47 -5.71 0.61
C LYS A 498 -23.64 -4.95 1.64
N PHE A 499 -22.75 -5.63 2.36
CA PHE A 499 -21.90 -5.00 3.38
C PHE A 499 -20.43 -5.16 3.00
N SER A 500 -20.07 -4.60 1.84
CA SER A 500 -18.71 -4.64 1.33
C SER A 500 -18.27 -3.27 0.84
N ILE A 501 -16.98 -3.17 0.56
CA ILE A 501 -16.37 -1.99 -0.04
C ILE A 501 -17.00 -1.56 -1.40
N ARG A 502 -17.76 -2.44 -2.08
CA ARG A 502 -18.47 -2.12 -3.34
C ARG A 502 -19.80 -1.39 -3.14
N SER A 503 -20.32 -1.40 -1.92
CA SER A 503 -21.56 -0.72 -1.55
C SER A 503 -21.33 0.36 -0.51
N ARG A 504 -20.08 0.79 -0.29
CA ARG A 504 -19.72 1.69 0.81
C ARG A 504 -20.52 2.98 0.76
N TRP A 505 -20.69 3.57 -0.42
CA TRP A 505 -21.34 4.86 -0.58
C TRP A 505 -22.85 4.72 -0.42
N LYS A 506 -23.43 3.62 -0.93
CA LYS A 506 -24.83 3.26 -0.65
C LYS A 506 -25.09 3.06 0.85
N THR A 507 -24.21 2.35 1.55
CA THR A 507 -24.33 2.11 2.99
C THR A 507 -24.17 3.41 3.78
N PHE A 508 -23.16 4.21 3.43
CA PHE A 508 -22.94 5.53 4.04
C PHE A 508 -24.15 6.43 3.86
N ALA A 509 -24.67 6.58 2.64
CA ALA A 509 -25.86 7.38 2.36
C ALA A 509 -27.09 6.89 3.16
N ALA A 510 -27.29 5.59 3.28
CA ALA A 510 -28.39 5.03 4.07
C ALA A 510 -28.25 5.32 5.58
N LYS A 511 -27.04 5.23 6.15
CA LYS A 511 -26.79 5.57 7.56
C LYS A 511 -26.88 7.07 7.84
N PHE A 512 -26.42 7.87 6.88
CA PHE A 512 -26.54 9.32 6.88
C PHE A 512 -28.02 9.75 6.95
N GLN A 513 -28.92 9.04 6.25
CA GLN A 513 -30.37 9.25 6.31
C GLN A 513 -31.04 8.84 7.64
N ALA A 514 -30.42 7.95 8.42
CA ALA A 514 -31.05 7.32 9.58
C ALA A 514 -30.89 8.10 10.91
N THR A 515 -30.13 9.21 10.91
CA THR A 515 -29.91 10.01 12.13
C THR A 515 -31.00 11.08 12.24
N PRO A 516 -31.70 11.23 13.38
CA PRO A 516 -32.82 12.17 13.51
C PRO A 516 -32.32 13.61 13.60
N ILE A 517 -32.03 14.18 12.44
CA ILE A 517 -32.25 15.59 12.12
C ILE A 517 -33.15 15.52 10.89
N GLU A 518 -34.24 16.28 10.87
CA GLU A 518 -35.39 16.24 9.95
C GLU A 518 -35.06 16.44 8.45
N ALA A 519 -34.20 15.59 7.90
CA ALA A 519 -33.59 15.74 6.60
C ALA A 519 -33.08 14.37 6.11
N THR A 520 -33.95 13.62 5.45
CA THR A 520 -33.55 12.45 4.66
C THR A 520 -32.60 12.91 3.55
N PHE A 521 -31.33 12.54 3.64
CA PHE A 521 -30.34 12.78 2.60
C PHE A 521 -30.58 11.80 1.45
N ASP A 522 -31.39 12.13 0.46
CA ASP A 522 -31.15 11.55 -0.85
C ASP A 522 -30.04 12.38 -1.50
N ALA A 523 -28.89 11.76 -1.78
CA ALA A 523 -27.80 12.46 -2.43
C ALA A 523 -28.26 13.07 -3.76
N ASP A 524 -29.25 12.47 -4.43
CA ASP A 524 -29.78 12.98 -5.68
C ASP A 524 -30.83 14.10 -5.48
N GLU A 525 -31.38 14.27 -4.27
CA GLU A 525 -32.48 15.21 -3.98
C GLU A 525 -32.31 15.97 -2.64
N LEU A 526 -31.16 16.61 -2.42
CA LEU A 526 -31.01 17.53 -1.28
C LEU A 526 -31.72 18.85 -1.52
N THR A 527 -32.90 18.98 -0.93
CA THR A 527 -33.65 20.23 -0.89
C THR A 527 -32.87 21.32 -0.14
N ALA A 528 -33.14 22.60 -0.44
CA ALA A 528 -32.48 23.72 0.23
C ALA A 528 -32.64 23.71 1.78
N PRO A 529 -33.82 23.39 2.36
CA PRO A 529 -33.97 23.26 3.81
C PRO A 529 -33.08 22.16 4.42
N VAL A 530 -32.96 21.02 3.76
CA VAL A 530 -32.10 19.90 4.18
C VAL A 530 -30.63 20.33 4.20
N LYS A 531 -30.17 21.02 3.15
CA LYS A 531 -28.80 21.55 3.11
C LYS A 531 -28.54 22.55 4.24
N GLN A 532 -29.50 23.43 4.52
CA GLN A 532 -29.35 24.41 5.59
C GLN A 532 -29.28 23.74 6.97
N ALA A 533 -30.09 22.72 7.25
CA ALA A 533 -30.04 21.98 8.50
C ALA A 533 -28.67 21.33 8.76
N TRP A 534 -28.01 20.82 7.70
CA TRP A 534 -26.64 20.30 7.78
C TRP A 534 -25.62 21.39 8.04
N VAL A 535 -25.72 22.54 7.35
CA VAL A 535 -24.87 23.70 7.62
C VAL A 535 -25.01 24.17 9.07
N ASP A 536 -26.22 24.19 9.60
CA ASP A 536 -26.47 24.57 10.99
C ASP A 536 -25.89 23.55 11.98
N ARG A 537 -25.95 22.24 11.67
CA ARG A 537 -25.29 21.19 12.46
C ARG A 537 -23.78 21.36 12.49
N ILE A 538 -23.15 21.53 11.32
CA ILE A 538 -21.70 21.74 11.21
C ILE A 538 -21.30 23.03 11.95
N ASN A 539 -22.11 24.09 11.87
CA ASN A 539 -21.84 25.34 12.59
C ASN A 539 -21.86 25.18 14.11
N ARG A 540 -22.65 24.24 14.67
CA ARG A 540 -22.57 23.93 16.11
C ARG A 540 -21.22 23.37 16.50
N LEU A 541 -20.64 22.51 15.66
CA LEU A 541 -19.27 22.02 15.84
C LEU A 541 -18.23 23.13 15.60
N ASN A 542 -18.42 23.99 14.60
CA ASN A 542 -17.53 25.14 14.36
C ASN A 542 -17.50 26.10 15.56
N ASN A 543 -18.65 26.35 16.21
CA ASN A 543 -18.73 27.19 17.41
C ASN A 543 -17.88 26.60 18.55
N LEU A 544 -17.90 25.27 18.72
CA LEU A 544 -17.07 24.57 19.71
C LEU A 544 -15.57 24.78 19.43
N PHE A 545 -15.15 24.68 18.16
CA PHE A 545 -13.77 24.95 17.76
C PHE A 545 -13.38 26.43 17.90
N GLY A 546 -14.24 27.34 17.46
CA GLY A 546 -14.02 28.79 17.52
C GLY A 546 -13.79 29.30 18.95
N ASP A 547 -14.53 28.76 19.91
CA ASP A 547 -14.46 29.16 21.33
C ASP A 547 -13.24 28.60 22.10
N GLY A 548 -12.29 27.97 21.41
CA GLY A 548 -11.01 27.57 22.01
C GLY A 548 -10.94 26.13 22.52
N GLY A 549 -11.79 25.24 22.00
CA GLY A 549 -11.52 23.80 21.97
C GLY A 549 -12.60 22.90 22.55
N ILE A 550 -12.39 21.59 22.34
CA ILE A 550 -13.21 20.43 22.69
C ILE A 550 -13.20 20.20 24.23
N ALA A 551 -13.44 21.24 25.03
CA ALA A 551 -13.54 21.12 26.49
C ALA A 551 -15.00 20.83 26.88
N ALA A 552 -15.22 19.83 27.73
CA ALA A 552 -16.54 19.52 28.28
C ALA A 552 -17.19 20.71 29.03
N THR A 553 -16.37 21.70 29.44
CA THR A 553 -16.77 22.94 30.10
C THR A 553 -15.95 24.13 29.60
N ILE A 554 -16.50 24.90 28.66
CA ILE A 554 -16.04 26.27 28.37
C ILE A 554 -16.79 27.20 29.33
N ALA A 555 -16.06 28.04 30.07
CA ALA A 555 -16.70 29.05 30.91
C ALA A 555 -17.60 29.95 30.04
N PRO A 556 -18.87 30.22 30.42
CA PRO A 556 -19.81 30.98 29.61
C PRO A 556 -19.31 32.31 29.04
N VAL A 557 -18.35 32.93 29.74
CA VAL A 557 -17.77 34.25 29.48
C VAL A 557 -16.73 34.24 28.34
N LEU A 558 -16.22 33.06 27.94
CA LEU A 558 -15.24 32.92 26.85
C LEU A 558 -15.87 32.62 25.48
N ARG A 559 -17.21 32.58 25.41
CA ARG A 559 -17.96 32.17 24.21
C ARG A 559 -18.28 33.35 23.32
N ASN A 560 -18.18 33.15 22.00
CA ASN A 560 -18.63 34.13 21.02
C ASN A 560 -19.93 33.65 20.33
N PRO A 561 -21.11 34.13 20.75
CA PRO A 561 -22.38 33.75 20.12
C PRO A 561 -22.55 34.32 18.70
N ASN A 562 -21.63 35.19 18.26
CA ASN A 562 -21.69 35.88 16.98
C ASN A 562 -20.71 35.29 15.96
N TRP A 563 -20.25 34.05 16.15
CA TRP A 563 -19.48 33.37 15.12
C TRP A 563 -20.26 33.34 13.81
N ASN A 564 -19.61 33.77 12.73
CA ASN A 564 -20.15 33.70 11.38
C ASN A 564 -19.21 32.88 10.49
N TRP A 565 -19.54 31.60 10.33
CA TRP A 565 -18.78 30.65 9.53
C TRP A 565 -19.20 30.71 8.06
N THR A 566 -18.72 31.77 7.39
CA THR A 566 -19.14 32.14 6.03
C THR A 566 -18.95 31.00 5.01
N TYR A 567 -17.98 30.10 5.22
CA TYR A 567 -17.63 29.06 4.26
C TYR A 567 -18.17 27.67 4.57
N THR A 568 -18.95 27.48 5.64
CA THR A 568 -19.47 26.15 6.01
C THR A 568 -20.29 25.53 4.88
N LYS A 569 -21.16 26.33 4.26
CA LYS A 569 -21.95 25.88 3.12
C LYS A 569 -21.06 25.46 1.94
N ALA A 570 -19.99 26.20 1.66
CA ALA A 570 -19.09 25.92 0.56
C ALA A 570 -18.28 24.62 0.79
N MET A 571 -17.88 24.34 2.03
CA MET A 571 -17.22 23.08 2.39
C MET A 571 -18.21 21.90 2.32
N PHE A 572 -19.42 22.08 2.84
CA PHE A 572 -20.46 21.05 2.79
C PHE A 572 -20.88 20.72 1.36
N ASP A 573 -21.06 21.72 0.48
CA ASP A 573 -21.42 21.47 -0.92
C ASP A 573 -20.35 20.64 -1.65
N ARG A 574 -19.05 20.83 -1.37
CA ARG A 574 -17.95 20.00 -1.94
C ARG A 574 -18.04 18.54 -1.50
N PHE A 575 -18.27 18.33 -0.20
CA PHE A 575 -18.48 16.98 0.34
C PHE A 575 -19.68 16.30 -0.32
N VAL A 576 -20.80 17.01 -0.45
CA VAL A 576 -22.01 16.50 -1.12
C VAL A 576 -21.73 16.16 -2.57
N GLU A 577 -21.09 17.04 -3.33
CA GLU A 577 -20.74 16.81 -4.74
C GLU A 577 -19.88 15.55 -4.88
N TYR A 578 -18.89 15.36 -3.99
CA TYR A 578 -18.06 14.17 -3.95
C TYR A 578 -18.90 12.90 -3.67
N VAL A 579 -19.74 12.91 -2.63
CA VAL A 579 -20.62 11.77 -2.30
C VAL A 579 -21.55 11.43 -3.47
N GLN A 580 -22.12 12.43 -4.14
CA GLN A 580 -22.99 12.25 -5.30
C GLN A 580 -22.25 11.60 -6.48
N GLU A 581 -21.03 12.04 -6.77
CA GLU A 581 -20.20 11.44 -7.82
C GLU A 581 -19.91 9.97 -7.52
N GLN A 582 -19.54 9.67 -6.28
CA GLN A 582 -19.23 8.32 -5.85
C GLN A 582 -20.44 7.37 -5.88
N LEU A 583 -21.61 7.86 -5.46
CA LEU A 583 -22.86 7.11 -5.57
C LEU A 583 -23.24 6.82 -7.03
N LYS A 584 -23.02 7.78 -7.95
CA LYS A 584 -23.23 7.55 -9.39
C LYS A 584 -22.30 6.46 -9.92
N ASN A 585 -21.04 6.45 -9.48
CA ASN A 585 -20.07 5.43 -9.85
C ASN A 585 -20.47 4.05 -9.31
N GLU A 586 -20.92 3.92 -8.05
CA GLU A 586 -21.41 2.65 -7.51
C GLU A 586 -22.72 2.13 -8.13
N ARG A 587 -23.50 3.00 -8.79
CA ARG A 587 -24.76 2.64 -9.45
C ARG A 587 -24.58 2.25 -10.93
N LYS A 588 -23.45 2.59 -11.54
CA LYS A 588 -23.08 2.19 -12.91
C LYS A 588 -22.05 1.06 -12.83
N PRO A 589 -22.49 -0.23 -12.89
CA PRO A 589 -21.58 -1.36 -12.77
C PRO A 589 -20.59 -1.48 -13.93
#